data_AF-A0A939FUX3-F1
#
_entry.id   AF-A0A939FUX3-F1
#
_cell.length_a   1.000
_cell.length_b   1.000
_cell.length_c   1.000
_cell.angle_alpha   90.00
_cell.angle_beta   90.00
_cell.angle_gamma   90.00
#
_symmetry.space_group_name_H-M   'P 1'
#
loop_
_entity.id
_entity.type
_entity.pdbx_description
1 polymer ?
#
loop_
_entity_poly.entity_id
_entity_poly.type
_entity_poly.pdbx_seq_one_letter_code
_entity_poly.pdbx_strand_id
1 'polypeptide(L)'
;MNGVGAPIRGAVLFVACVLGIFSVCLIVLAIEFPDLAKRLSPVIGPVTVMVSAAVAFGAAIYTSKRSSAAQRETNRLTETWRAISQKNWDEDYITARTIIIRAYRSQPDLSRFAKPQDLTYEEDFRISRAINNLANDAEAVAIAIANDVIDEGFYKQWFKRSYIADYEIMRSYIDALRSQYDDRWPLYRNFEILKTAWQAEVAEEEASPVTAWYRRGAR
;
A
#
# COMPACT_ATOMS: atom_id res chain seq x y z
N MET A 1 -3.25 -9.49 -18.36
CA MET A 1 -3.67 -8.10 -18.07
C MET A 1 -4.21 -7.40 -19.34
N ASN A 2 -5.28 -7.92 -19.97
CA ASN A 2 -5.77 -7.44 -21.30
C ASN A 2 -7.07 -6.61 -21.27
N GLY A 3 -7.56 -6.19 -20.09
CA GLY A 3 -8.92 -5.63 -19.97
C GLY A 3 -9.06 -4.11 -19.99
N VAL A 4 -8.00 -3.34 -19.73
CA VAL A 4 -8.14 -1.91 -19.39
C VAL A 4 -8.22 -0.99 -20.63
N GLY A 5 -7.85 -1.49 -21.82
CA GLY A 5 -7.86 -0.71 -23.06
C GLY A 5 -9.17 -0.72 -23.85
N ALA A 6 -10.09 -1.65 -23.57
CA ALA A 6 -11.29 -1.86 -24.40
C ALA A 6 -12.26 -0.66 -24.46
N PRO A 7 -12.64 -0.01 -23.33
CA PRO A 7 -13.61 1.09 -23.39
C PRO A 7 -13.00 2.39 -23.94
N ILE A 8 -11.71 2.64 -23.72
CA ILE A 8 -11.01 3.82 -24.25
C ILE A 8 -10.82 3.67 -25.76
N ARG A 9 -10.44 2.47 -26.24
CA ARG A 9 -10.42 2.18 -27.67
C ARG A 9 -11.80 2.38 -28.29
N GLY A 10 -12.87 1.92 -27.63
CA GLY A 10 -14.25 2.13 -28.08
C GLY A 10 -14.64 3.60 -28.21
N ALA A 11 -14.35 4.42 -27.20
CA ALA A 11 -14.66 5.86 -27.22
C ALA A 11 -13.83 6.62 -28.28
N VAL A 12 -12.53 6.31 -28.41
CA VAL A 12 -11.66 6.91 -29.43
C VAL A 12 -12.11 6.50 -30.83
N LEU A 13 -12.45 5.22 -31.04
CA LEU A 13 -12.95 4.73 -32.33
C LEU A 13 -14.29 5.39 -32.67
N PHE A 14 -15.19 5.53 -31.69
CA PHE A 14 -16.48 6.18 -31.87
C PHE A 14 -16.34 7.66 -32.25
N VAL A 15 -15.50 8.42 -31.53
CA VAL A 15 -15.20 9.82 -31.87
C VAL A 15 -14.56 9.92 -33.26
N ALA A 16 -13.60 9.04 -33.59
CA ALA A 16 -12.98 9.01 -34.90
C ALA A 16 -14.00 8.70 -36.02
N CYS A 17 -14.94 7.78 -35.78
CA CYS A 17 -16.05 7.50 -36.70
C CYS A 17 -16.98 8.71 -36.86
N VAL A 18 -17.36 9.39 -35.77
CA VAL A 18 -18.23 10.56 -35.84
C VAL A 18 -17.55 11.72 -36.58
N LEU A 19 -16.27 11.98 -36.30
CA LEU A 19 -15.49 12.98 -37.03
C LEU A 19 -15.30 12.61 -38.51
N GLY A 20 -15.10 11.32 -38.80
CA GLY A 20 -15.01 10.81 -40.17
C GLY A 20 -16.32 11.02 -40.95
N ILE A 21 -17.46 10.66 -40.33
CA ILE A 21 -18.79 10.86 -40.93
C ILE A 21 -19.06 12.36 -41.14
N PHE A 22 -18.77 13.20 -40.14
CA PHE A 22 -18.95 14.65 -40.25
C PHE A 22 -18.10 15.26 -41.35
N SER A 23 -16.84 14.81 -41.50
CA SER A 23 -15.94 15.23 -42.58
C SER A 23 -16.51 14.85 -43.95
N VAL A 24 -17.00 13.61 -44.12
CA VAL A 24 -17.62 13.16 -45.37
C VAL A 24 -18.88 13.98 -45.69
N CYS A 25 -19.74 14.25 -44.70
CA CYS A 25 -20.92 15.07 -44.90
C CYS A 25 -20.56 16.51 -45.33
N LEU A 26 -19.52 17.11 -44.76
CA LEU A 26 -19.06 18.43 -45.17
C LEU A 26 -18.52 18.45 -46.61
N ILE A 27 -17.82 17.40 -47.03
CA ILE A 27 -17.33 17.26 -48.42
C ILE A 27 -18.53 17.16 -49.39
N VAL A 28 -19.54 16.35 -49.07
CA VAL A 28 -20.74 16.21 -49.91
C VAL A 28 -21.51 17.54 -50.02
N LEU A 29 -21.70 18.24 -48.89
CA LEU A 29 -22.34 19.56 -48.86
C LEU A 29 -21.57 20.61 -49.67
N ALA A 30 -20.24 20.55 -49.65
CA ALA A 30 -19.40 21.45 -50.43
C ALA A 30 -19.51 21.22 -51.94
N ILE A 31 -19.79 19.99 -52.37
CA ILE A 31 -20.00 19.63 -53.79
C ILE A 31 -21.38 20.11 -54.26
N GLU A 32 -22.44 19.89 -53.47
CA GLU A 32 -23.80 20.27 -53.87
C GLU A 32 -24.08 21.78 -53.75
N PHE A 33 -23.45 22.48 -52.79
CA PHE A 33 -23.73 23.88 -52.49
C PHE A 33 -22.45 24.72 -52.32
N PRO A 34 -21.72 25.02 -53.41
CA PRO A 34 -20.41 25.67 -53.35
C PRO A 34 -20.45 27.10 -52.77
N ASP A 35 -21.53 27.85 -52.99
CA ASP A 35 -21.66 29.21 -52.47
C ASP A 35 -21.90 29.26 -50.96
N LEU A 36 -22.58 28.24 -50.41
CA LEU A 36 -22.76 28.09 -48.96
C LEU A 36 -21.43 27.70 -48.29
N ALA A 37 -20.67 26.79 -48.92
CA ALA A 37 -19.36 26.37 -48.43
C ALA A 37 -18.37 27.54 -48.36
N LYS A 38 -18.35 28.44 -49.36
CA LYS A 38 -17.53 29.66 -49.33
C LYS A 38 -17.88 30.58 -48.17
N ARG A 39 -19.17 30.71 -47.83
CA ARG A 39 -19.62 31.56 -46.71
C ARG A 39 -19.30 30.97 -45.34
N LEU A 40 -19.30 29.64 -45.21
CA LEU A 40 -19.07 28.95 -43.93
C LEU A 40 -17.60 28.59 -43.67
N SER A 41 -16.76 28.52 -44.72
CA SER A 41 -15.32 28.20 -44.64
C SER A 41 -14.56 28.90 -43.49
N PRO A 42 -14.70 30.22 -43.25
CA PRO A 42 -13.96 30.88 -42.17
C PRO A 42 -14.40 30.48 -40.75
N VAL A 43 -15.61 29.92 -40.59
CA VAL A 43 -16.15 29.49 -39.29
C VAL A 43 -15.88 28.02 -39.01
N ILE A 44 -15.90 27.16 -40.05
CA ILE A 44 -15.75 25.71 -39.90
C ILE A 44 -14.39 25.35 -39.29
N GLY A 45 -13.29 25.93 -39.78
CA GLY A 45 -11.94 25.62 -39.32
C GLY A 45 -11.76 25.81 -37.79
N PRO A 46 -12.03 27.01 -37.25
CA PRO A 46 -11.93 27.26 -35.80
C PRO A 46 -12.83 26.35 -34.96
N VAL A 47 -14.07 26.08 -35.40
CA VAL A 47 -15.01 25.22 -34.66
C VAL A 47 -14.49 23.78 -34.60
N THR A 48 -13.96 23.25 -35.70
CA THR A 48 -13.38 21.90 -35.72
C THR A 48 -12.19 21.77 -34.75
N VAL A 49 -11.33 22.80 -34.69
CA VAL A 49 -10.21 22.83 -33.73
C VAL A 49 -10.71 22.88 -32.29
N MET A 50 -11.72 23.71 -31.99
CA MET A 50 -12.30 23.81 -30.64
C MET A 50 -12.95 22.50 -30.18
N VAL A 51 -13.73 21.85 -31.05
CA VAL A 51 -14.36 20.56 -30.73
C VAL A 51 -13.30 19.48 -30.50
N SER A 52 -12.26 19.42 -31.35
CA SER A 52 -11.18 18.45 -31.21
C SER A 52 -10.40 18.66 -29.90
N ALA A 53 -10.11 19.92 -29.55
CA ALA A 53 -9.45 20.27 -28.29
C ALA A 53 -10.30 19.89 -27.06
N ALA A 54 -11.61 20.15 -27.09
CA ALA A 54 -12.51 19.81 -25.99
C ALA A 54 -12.59 18.28 -25.75
N VAL A 55 -12.66 17.49 -26.83
CA VAL A 55 -12.69 16.03 -26.73
C VAL A 55 -11.34 15.49 -26.22
N ALA A 56 -10.21 15.99 -26.74
CA ALA A 56 -8.89 15.59 -26.28
C ALA A 56 -8.67 15.92 -24.79
N PHE A 57 -9.10 17.11 -24.36
CA PHE A 57 -9.03 17.54 -22.97
C PHE A 57 -9.90 16.66 -22.04
N GLY A 58 -11.14 16.38 -22.44
CA GLY A 58 -12.03 15.48 -21.70
C GLY A 58 -11.48 14.06 -21.58
N ALA A 59 -10.93 13.52 -22.67
CA ALA A 59 -10.29 12.21 -22.67
C ALA A 59 -9.05 12.19 -21.75
N ALA A 60 -8.21 13.23 -21.77
CA ALA A 60 -7.02 13.33 -20.93
C ALA A 60 -7.36 13.39 -19.43
N ILE A 61 -8.39 14.15 -19.04
CA ILE A 61 -8.85 14.18 -17.63
C ILE A 61 -9.37 12.81 -17.20
N TYR A 62 -10.16 12.16 -18.05
CA TYR A 62 -10.75 10.86 -17.73
C TYR A 62 -9.69 9.76 -17.59
N THR A 63 -8.73 9.70 -18.51
CA THR A 63 -7.63 8.73 -18.45
C THR A 63 -6.68 9.02 -17.29
N SER A 64 -6.38 10.29 -17.00
CA SER A 64 -5.55 10.69 -15.86
C SER A 64 -6.13 10.24 -14.52
N LYS A 65 -7.43 10.45 -14.29
CA LYS A 65 -8.10 10.05 -13.04
C LYS A 65 -8.09 8.53 -12.84
N ARG A 66 -8.38 7.76 -13.89
CA ARG A 66 -8.44 6.29 -13.80
C ARG A 66 -7.05 5.66 -13.72
N SER A 67 -6.08 6.21 -14.45
CA SER A 67 -4.68 5.77 -14.40
C SER A 67 -4.05 6.02 -13.04
N SER A 68 -4.42 7.11 -12.36
CA SER A 68 -3.87 7.45 -11.05
C SER A 68 -4.20 6.42 -9.98
N ALA A 69 -5.42 5.87 -9.98
CA ALA A 69 -5.82 4.86 -8.99
C ALA A 69 -5.06 3.53 -9.19
N ALA A 70 -5.00 3.03 -10.42
CA ALA A 70 -4.27 1.79 -10.74
C ALA A 70 -2.75 1.94 -10.52
N GLN A 71 -2.20 3.13 -10.80
CA GLN A 71 -0.80 3.42 -10.55
C GLN A 71 -0.49 3.47 -9.05
N ARG A 72 -1.38 4.02 -8.22
CA ARG A 72 -1.22 4.03 -6.76
C ARG A 72 -1.14 2.60 -6.21
N GLU A 73 -2.05 1.72 -6.63
CA GLU A 73 -2.04 0.31 -6.20
C GLU A 73 -0.74 -0.40 -6.61
N THR A 74 -0.31 -0.25 -7.87
CA THR A 74 0.94 -0.85 -8.37
C THR A 74 2.17 -0.29 -7.64
N ASN A 75 2.19 1.02 -7.37
CA ASN A 75 3.25 1.67 -6.63
C ASN A 75 3.30 1.15 -5.20
N ARG A 76 2.16 1.05 -4.51
CA ARG A 76 2.08 0.51 -3.14
C ARG A 76 2.61 -0.91 -3.06
N LEU A 77 2.20 -1.79 -3.97
CA LEU A 77 2.73 -3.17 -4.03
C LEU A 77 4.24 -3.17 -4.25
N THR A 78 4.73 -2.30 -5.13
CA THR A 78 6.17 -2.17 -5.41
C THR A 78 6.95 -1.66 -4.21
N GLU A 79 6.44 -0.64 -3.51
CA GLU A 79 7.06 -0.09 -2.30
C GLU A 79 7.01 -1.10 -1.14
N THR A 80 5.93 -1.84 -1.01
CA THR A 80 5.81 -2.93 -0.03
C THR A 80 6.84 -4.02 -0.33
N TRP A 81 6.96 -4.43 -1.58
CA TRP A 81 7.96 -5.41 -2.01
C TRP A 81 9.38 -4.91 -1.72
N ARG A 82 9.69 -3.65 -2.03
CA ARG A 82 10.99 -3.03 -1.73
C ARG A 82 11.28 -3.02 -0.23
N ALA A 83 10.33 -2.58 0.59
CA ALA A 83 10.46 -2.56 2.04
C ALA A 83 10.73 -3.96 2.61
N ILE A 84 9.97 -4.97 2.15
CA ILE A 84 10.16 -6.37 2.55
C ILE A 84 11.52 -6.90 2.09
N SER A 85 11.89 -6.64 0.83
CA SER A 85 13.15 -7.09 0.27
C SER A 85 14.34 -6.50 1.01
N GLN A 86 14.34 -5.18 1.24
CA GLN A 86 15.38 -4.50 1.99
C GLN A 86 15.50 -5.06 3.42
N LYS A 87 14.38 -5.21 4.13
CA LYS A 87 14.33 -5.74 5.49
C LYS A 87 14.87 -7.17 5.60
N ASN A 88 14.66 -8.00 4.58
CA ASN A 88 15.17 -9.38 4.56
C ASN A 88 16.69 -9.49 4.41
N TRP A 89 17.33 -8.49 3.82
CA TRP A 89 18.78 -8.45 3.62
C TRP A 89 19.48 -7.52 4.61
N ASP A 90 18.73 -6.86 5.48
CA ASP A 90 19.28 -5.96 6.49
C ASP A 90 19.90 -6.77 7.64
N GLU A 91 21.23 -6.78 7.70
CA GLU A 91 22.00 -7.46 8.74
C GLU A 91 21.70 -6.91 10.14
N ASP A 92 21.39 -5.61 10.26
CA ASP A 92 21.07 -4.99 11.53
C ASP A 92 19.73 -5.51 12.07
N TYR A 93 18.74 -5.66 11.18
CA TYR A 93 17.44 -6.24 11.53
C TYR A 93 17.57 -7.70 11.99
N ILE A 94 18.30 -8.51 11.22
CA ILE A 94 18.54 -9.93 11.53
C ILE A 94 19.28 -10.08 12.87
N THR A 95 20.30 -9.25 13.08
CA THR A 95 21.10 -9.24 14.30
C THR A 95 20.28 -8.81 15.50
N ALA A 96 19.51 -7.72 15.39
CA ALA A 96 18.62 -7.25 16.46
C ALA A 96 17.60 -8.33 16.85
N ARG A 97 16.93 -8.94 15.87
CA ARG A 97 15.96 -10.01 16.12
C ARG A 97 16.59 -11.23 16.79
N THR A 98 17.81 -11.60 16.39
CA THR A 98 18.56 -12.70 17.00
C THR A 98 18.91 -12.41 18.47
N ILE A 99 19.35 -11.18 18.78
CA ILE A 99 19.64 -10.72 20.14
C ILE A 99 18.39 -10.81 21.01
N ILE A 100 17.25 -10.31 20.53
CA ILE A 100 15.97 -10.31 21.26
C ILE A 100 15.51 -11.74 21.54
N ILE A 101 15.51 -12.62 20.54
CA ILE A 101 15.11 -14.02 20.71
C ILE A 101 16.02 -14.72 21.74
N ARG A 102 17.33 -14.47 21.70
CA ARG A 102 18.26 -15.03 22.69
C ARG A 102 17.96 -14.51 24.09
N ALA A 103 17.78 -13.20 24.25
CA ALA A 103 17.44 -12.58 25.53
C ALA A 103 16.12 -13.14 26.09
N TYR A 104 15.08 -13.22 25.26
CA TYR A 104 13.76 -13.73 25.65
C TYR A 104 13.80 -15.22 26.05
N ARG A 105 14.60 -16.04 25.37
CA ARG A 105 14.78 -17.46 25.74
C ARG A 105 15.49 -17.62 27.08
N SER A 106 16.42 -16.71 27.41
CA SER A 106 17.11 -16.71 28.70
C SER A 106 16.22 -16.15 29.82
N GLN A 107 15.45 -15.11 29.53
CA GLN A 107 14.53 -14.46 30.46
C GLN A 107 13.30 -13.93 29.69
N PRO A 108 12.11 -14.57 29.83
CA PRO A 108 10.91 -14.16 29.10
C PRO A 108 10.39 -12.75 29.42
N ASP A 109 10.75 -12.20 30.58
CA ASP A 109 10.41 -10.83 30.95
C ASP A 109 11.52 -9.86 30.54
N LEU A 110 11.22 -9.00 29.56
CA LEU A 110 12.14 -8.00 29.00
C LEU A 110 11.93 -6.61 29.64
N SER A 111 11.07 -6.48 30.66
CA SER A 111 10.74 -5.20 31.32
C SER A 111 11.97 -4.46 31.85
N ARG A 112 12.97 -5.19 32.36
CA ARG A 112 14.22 -4.61 32.90
C ARG A 112 14.97 -3.76 31.88
N PHE A 113 14.91 -4.12 30.59
CA PHE A 113 15.64 -3.42 29.54
C PHE A 113 15.00 -2.08 29.14
N ALA A 114 13.78 -1.81 29.59
CA ALA A 114 13.06 -0.58 29.28
C ALA A 114 13.56 0.64 30.08
N LYS A 115 14.35 0.44 31.14
CA LYS A 115 14.85 1.49 32.04
C LYS A 115 16.36 1.66 31.87
N PRO A 116 16.84 2.56 30.98
CA PRO A 116 18.27 2.70 30.71
C PRO A 116 19.12 2.98 31.94
N GLN A 117 18.57 3.69 32.93
CA GLN A 117 19.23 4.02 34.20
C GLN A 117 19.54 2.80 35.07
N ASP A 118 18.81 1.70 34.89
CA ASP A 118 18.99 0.47 35.67
C ASP A 118 19.98 -0.50 35.01
N LEU A 119 20.43 -0.20 33.79
CA LEU A 119 21.34 -1.05 33.03
C LEU A 119 22.80 -0.74 33.39
N THR A 120 23.55 -1.77 33.77
CA THR A 120 24.96 -1.63 34.18
C THR A 120 25.92 -2.19 33.13
N TYR A 121 25.52 -3.24 32.40
CA TYR A 121 26.39 -3.96 31.48
C TYR A 121 26.12 -3.55 30.03
N GLU A 122 27.18 -3.48 29.21
CA GLU A 122 27.10 -3.14 27.78
C GLU A 122 26.15 -4.08 27.01
N GLU A 123 26.09 -5.35 27.41
CA GLU A 123 25.18 -6.32 26.80
C GLU A 123 23.70 -5.95 27.02
N ASP A 124 23.34 -5.43 28.20
CA ASP A 124 21.98 -5.01 28.50
C ASP A 124 21.58 -3.80 27.65
N PHE A 125 22.49 -2.85 27.44
CA PHE A 125 22.28 -1.72 26.53
C PHE A 125 22.08 -2.19 25.09
N ARG A 126 22.87 -3.18 24.65
CA ARG A 126 22.72 -3.78 23.31
C ARG A 126 21.37 -4.45 23.13
N ILE A 127 20.88 -5.17 24.14
CA ILE A 127 19.54 -5.79 24.12
C ILE A 127 18.46 -4.72 24.08
N SER A 128 18.53 -3.70 24.96
CA SER A 128 17.56 -2.60 24.99
C SER A 128 17.47 -1.88 23.65
N ARG A 129 18.62 -1.57 23.02
CA ARG A 129 18.67 -0.95 21.69
C ARG A 129 18.08 -1.85 20.61
N ALA A 130 18.37 -3.15 20.64
CA ALA A 130 17.79 -4.10 19.69
C ALA A 130 16.26 -4.12 19.79
N ILE A 131 15.71 -4.22 21.01
CA ILE A 131 14.25 -4.21 21.25
C ILE A 131 13.64 -2.91 20.73
N ASN A 132 14.21 -1.76 21.10
CA ASN A 132 13.73 -0.44 20.67
C ASN A 132 13.73 -0.30 19.13
N ASN A 133 14.81 -0.74 18.46
CA ASN A 133 14.90 -0.69 17.01
C ASN A 133 13.82 -1.56 16.34
N LEU A 134 13.61 -2.78 16.84
CA LEU A 134 12.58 -3.67 16.29
C LEU A 134 11.16 -3.14 16.54
N ALA A 135 10.89 -2.61 17.72
CA ALA A 135 9.60 -2.01 18.05
C ALA A 135 9.31 -0.75 17.21
N ASN A 136 10.32 0.09 16.98
CA ASN A 136 10.21 1.28 16.12
C ASN A 136 9.93 0.89 14.66
N ASP A 137 10.61 -0.13 14.14
CA ASP A 137 10.35 -0.65 12.79
C ASP A 137 8.92 -1.20 12.67
N ALA A 138 8.47 -1.98 13.65
CA ALA A 138 7.11 -2.50 13.66
C ALA A 138 6.03 -1.41 13.75
N GLU A 139 6.26 -0.36 14.54
CA GLU A 139 5.39 0.82 14.61
C GLU A 139 5.38 1.60 13.29
N ALA A 140 6.53 1.80 12.66
CA ALA A 140 6.64 2.47 11.36
C ALA A 140 5.87 1.71 10.28
N VAL A 141 5.96 0.37 10.27
CA VAL A 141 5.16 -0.50 9.39
C VAL A 141 3.67 -0.32 9.65
N ALA A 142 3.23 -0.29 10.92
CA ALA A 142 1.82 -0.10 11.24
C ALA A 142 1.30 1.27 10.79
N ILE A 143 2.08 2.33 10.98
CA ILE A 143 1.76 3.67 10.49
C ILE A 143 1.69 3.69 8.96
N ALA A 144 2.65 3.04 8.28
CA ALA A 144 2.68 2.97 6.82
C ALA A 144 1.45 2.23 6.24
N ILE A 145 0.99 1.15 6.90
CA ILE A 145 -0.25 0.46 6.56
C ILE A 145 -1.46 1.38 6.76
N ALA A 146 -1.56 2.01 7.94
CA ALA A 146 -2.69 2.88 8.27
C ALA A 146 -2.82 4.09 7.33
N ASN A 147 -1.71 4.54 6.75
CA ASN A 147 -1.66 5.65 5.80
C ASN A 147 -1.65 5.20 4.31
N ASP A 148 -1.95 3.93 4.02
CA ASP A 148 -2.02 3.41 2.65
C ASP A 148 -0.70 3.53 1.88
N VAL A 149 0.44 3.58 2.58
CA VAL A 149 1.78 3.68 1.96
C VAL A 149 2.26 2.32 1.49
N ILE A 150 2.04 1.29 2.31
CA ILE A 150 2.29 -0.11 1.96
C ILE A 150 0.96 -0.88 1.86
N ASP A 151 0.98 -1.97 1.12
CA ASP A 151 -0.13 -2.87 0.91
C ASP A 151 -0.20 -3.87 2.06
N GLU A 152 -1.26 -3.77 2.85
CA GLU A 152 -1.45 -4.63 4.03
C GLU A 152 -1.63 -6.10 3.64
N GLY A 153 -2.35 -6.37 2.55
CA GLY A 153 -2.66 -7.73 2.11
C GLY A 153 -1.40 -8.50 1.73
N PHE A 154 -0.50 -7.88 0.98
CA PHE A 154 0.80 -8.42 0.62
C PHE A 154 1.69 -8.60 1.84
N TYR A 155 1.77 -7.59 2.71
CA TYR A 155 2.60 -7.66 3.91
C TYR A 155 2.13 -8.75 4.88
N LYS A 156 0.80 -8.91 5.09
CA LYS A 156 0.22 -9.97 5.92
C LYS A 156 0.61 -11.36 5.45
N GLN A 157 0.53 -11.63 4.14
CA GLN A 157 0.88 -12.95 3.59
C GLN A 157 2.31 -13.36 3.94
N TRP A 158 3.23 -12.39 4.01
CA TRP A 158 4.62 -12.65 4.34
C TRP A 158 4.88 -12.68 5.86
N PHE A 159 4.35 -11.72 6.62
CA PHE A 159 4.85 -11.43 7.97
C PHE A 159 3.83 -11.53 9.10
N LYS A 160 2.54 -11.82 8.83
CA LYS A 160 1.45 -11.73 9.82
C LYS A 160 1.77 -12.43 11.16
N ARG A 161 2.17 -13.70 11.11
CA ARG A 161 2.44 -14.49 12.34
C ARG A 161 3.73 -14.03 13.04
N SER A 162 4.77 -13.68 12.29
CA SER A 162 6.02 -13.16 12.86
C SER A 162 5.79 -11.82 13.56
N TYR A 163 5.01 -10.93 12.96
CA TYR A 163 4.66 -9.63 13.54
C TYR A 163 3.91 -9.77 14.87
N ILE A 164 2.92 -10.68 14.93
CA ILE A 164 2.20 -10.98 16.18
C ILE A 164 3.16 -11.53 17.24
N ALA A 165 4.02 -12.50 16.87
CA ALA A 165 4.97 -13.11 17.79
C ALA A 165 6.02 -12.12 18.30
N ASP A 166 6.53 -11.25 17.43
CA ASP A 166 7.51 -10.22 17.77
C ASP A 166 6.89 -9.22 18.77
N TYR A 167 5.61 -8.83 18.63
CA TYR A 167 4.90 -8.02 19.63
C TYR A 167 4.82 -8.71 20.99
N GLU A 168 4.40 -9.98 21.02
CA GLU A 168 4.26 -10.73 22.29
C GLU A 168 5.59 -10.85 23.04
N ILE A 169 6.71 -11.05 22.32
CA ILE A 169 8.05 -11.06 22.90
C ILE A 169 8.40 -9.70 23.52
N MET A 170 8.07 -8.60 22.83
CA MET A 170 8.43 -7.24 23.26
C MET A 170 7.42 -6.63 24.24
N ARG A 171 6.27 -7.27 24.50
CA ARG A 171 5.17 -6.70 25.27
C ARG A 171 5.59 -6.20 26.65
N SER A 172 6.34 -7.01 27.42
CA SER A 172 6.80 -6.64 28.76
C SER A 172 7.73 -5.43 28.76
N TYR A 173 8.57 -5.29 27.73
CA TYR A 173 9.39 -4.10 27.52
C TYR A 173 8.53 -2.88 27.19
N ILE A 174 7.57 -3.01 26.26
CA ILE A 174 6.68 -1.92 25.84
C ILE A 174 5.84 -1.41 27.02
N ASP A 175 5.26 -2.32 27.81
CA ASP A 175 4.45 -1.97 28.98
C ASP A 175 5.29 -1.26 30.05
N ALA A 176 6.51 -1.76 30.31
CA ALA A 176 7.45 -1.12 31.23
C ALA A 176 7.91 0.26 30.73
N LEU A 177 8.13 0.42 29.42
CA LEU A 177 8.48 1.70 28.82
C LEU A 177 7.32 2.69 28.96
N ARG A 178 6.09 2.28 28.61
CA ARG A 178 4.88 3.10 28.75
C ARG A 178 4.67 3.55 30.19
N SER A 179 4.92 2.70 31.19
CA SER A 179 4.79 3.08 32.61
C SER A 179 5.74 4.20 33.07
N GLN A 180 6.81 4.48 32.31
CA GLN A 180 7.75 5.57 32.61
C GLN A 180 7.32 6.91 32.03
N TYR A 181 6.43 6.91 31.04
CA TYR A 181 5.90 8.11 30.41
C TYR A 181 4.45 8.30 30.84
N ASP A 182 3.99 9.55 30.97
CA ASP A 182 2.57 9.82 31.20
C ASP A 182 1.71 9.24 30.06
N ASP A 183 0.45 8.87 30.37
CA ASP A 183 -0.58 8.35 29.45
C ASP A 183 -0.83 9.19 28.18
N ARG A 184 -0.22 10.37 28.10
CA ARG A 184 -0.30 11.31 26.98
C ARG A 184 0.39 10.80 25.72
N TRP A 185 1.33 9.85 25.81
CA TRP A 185 2.12 9.37 24.68
C TRP A 185 2.13 7.83 24.63
N PRO A 186 1.11 7.20 24.01
CA PRO A 186 1.05 5.75 23.93
C PRO A 186 2.07 5.25 22.89
N LEU A 187 3.32 5.04 23.33
CA LEU A 187 4.40 4.49 22.51
C LEU A 187 3.96 3.15 21.93
N TYR A 188 4.29 2.89 20.66
CA TYR A 188 3.97 1.63 19.96
C TYR A 188 2.48 1.30 19.87
N ARG A 189 1.62 2.32 19.86
CA ARG A 189 0.16 2.13 19.80
C ARG A 189 -0.28 1.51 18.47
N ASN A 190 0.28 1.94 17.34
CA ASN A 190 -0.17 1.41 16.05
C ASN A 190 0.27 -0.04 15.88
N PHE A 191 1.45 -0.40 16.39
CA PHE A 191 1.92 -1.78 16.45
C PHE A 191 0.93 -2.67 17.22
N GLU A 192 0.50 -2.25 18.41
CA GLU A 192 -0.48 -2.99 19.22
C GLU A 192 -1.84 -3.13 18.53
N ILE A 193 -2.35 -2.04 17.93
CA ILE A 193 -3.62 -2.05 17.19
C ILE A 193 -3.57 -3.04 16.03
N LEU A 194 -2.52 -2.95 15.21
CA LEU A 194 -2.37 -3.79 14.03
C LEU A 194 -2.21 -5.27 14.41
N LYS A 195 -1.38 -5.55 15.43
CA LYS A 195 -1.23 -6.90 15.97
C LYS A 195 -2.57 -7.46 16.46
N THR A 196 -3.35 -6.66 17.20
CA THR A 196 -4.65 -7.09 17.73
C THR A 196 -5.62 -7.42 16.60
N ALA A 197 -5.69 -6.58 15.56
CA ALA A 197 -6.50 -6.83 14.38
C ALA A 197 -6.11 -8.16 13.70
N TRP A 198 -4.82 -8.37 13.45
CA TRP A 198 -4.34 -9.60 12.80
C TRP A 198 -4.50 -10.84 13.65
N GLN A 199 -4.41 -10.72 14.98
CA GLN A 199 -4.66 -11.84 15.88
C GLN A 199 -6.13 -12.27 15.85
N ALA A 200 -7.08 -11.34 15.74
CA ALA A 200 -8.50 -11.65 15.56
C ALA A 200 -8.73 -12.41 14.24
N GLU A 201 -8.11 -11.97 13.14
CA GLU A 201 -8.16 -12.67 11.85
C GLU A 201 -7.60 -14.10 11.95
N VAL A 202 -6.47 -14.29 12.62
CA VAL A 202 -5.89 -15.63 12.82
C VAL A 202 -6.83 -16.50 13.65
N ALA A 203 -7.44 -15.97 14.71
CA ALA A 203 -8.39 -16.73 15.51
C ALA A 203 -9.61 -17.19 14.68
N GLU A 204 -10.12 -16.33 13.79
CA GLU A 204 -11.20 -16.66 12.86
C GLU A 204 -10.77 -17.72 11.83
N GLU A 205 -9.58 -17.57 11.23
CA GLU A 205 -9.00 -18.56 10.32
C GLU A 205 -8.86 -19.93 10.98
N GLU A 206 -8.46 -19.97 12.25
CA GLU A 206 -8.29 -21.22 13.00
C GLU A 206 -9.61 -21.86 13.45
N ALA A 207 -10.65 -21.05 13.65
CA ALA A 207 -12.01 -21.52 13.90
C ALA A 207 -12.73 -22.03 12.63
N SER A 208 -12.24 -21.66 11.44
CA SER A 208 -12.86 -22.07 10.18
C SER A 208 -12.85 -23.60 9.97
N PRO A 209 -14.00 -24.22 9.61
CA PRO A 209 -14.10 -25.65 9.34
C PRO A 209 -13.15 -26.16 8.24
N VAL A 210 -12.81 -25.29 7.28
CA VAL A 210 -11.90 -25.62 6.17
C VAL A 210 -10.49 -25.87 6.70
N THR A 211 -10.00 -24.99 7.56
CA THR A 211 -8.68 -25.11 8.19
C THR A 211 -8.63 -26.32 9.12
N ALA A 212 -9.73 -26.61 9.82
CA ALA A 212 -9.87 -27.82 10.62
C ALA A 212 -9.81 -29.10 9.77
N TRP A 213 -10.33 -29.09 8.54
CA TRP A 213 -10.19 -30.22 7.61
C TRP A 213 -8.73 -30.44 7.20
N TYR A 214 -8.01 -29.40 6.79
CA TYR A 214 -6.59 -29.50 6.42
C TYR A 214 -5.72 -30.07 7.56
N ARG A 215 -5.95 -29.66 8.81
CA ARG A 215 -5.20 -30.19 9.96
C ARG A 215 -5.46 -31.68 10.22
N ARG A 216 -6.64 -32.20 9.88
CA ARG A 216 -6.99 -33.63 10.08
C ARG A 216 -6.35 -34.54 9.05
N GLY A 217 -6.12 -34.06 7.83
CA GLY A 217 -5.48 -34.86 6.76
C GLY A 217 -3.95 -34.86 6.78
N ALA A 218 -3.33 -34.03 7.61
CA ALA A 218 -1.87 -33.89 7.71
C ALA A 218 -1.24 -34.63 8.92
N ARG A 219 -2.05 -35.35 9.71
CA ARG A 219 -1.59 -36.22 10.80
C ARG A 219 -1.65 -37.67 10.36
#